data_AF-A0A961XDE7-F1
#
_entry.id   AF-A0A961XDE7-F1
#
_cell.length_a   1.000
_cell.length_b   1.000
_cell.length_c   1.000
_cell.angle_alpha   90.00
_cell.angle_beta   90.00
_cell.angle_gamma   90.00
#
_symmetry.space_group_name_H-M   'P 1'
#
loop_
_entity.id
_entity.type
_entity.pdbx_description
1 polymer ?
#
loop_
_entity_poly.entity_id
_entity_poly.type
_entity_poly.pdbx_seq_one_letter_code
_entity_poly.pdbx_strand_id
1 'polypeptide(L)'
;QQAESDRNDNAVSDEDIVNQGKKRRKRQQAEAETPAVIEKREEIAKDPAKTTDTVVLPVENGAAVLDSDKDADNSGANRERRKRQREDAKDMRVPKSDKDAQKTDVKVVIKPVIELKGERVDDFRGYRRPEGRVIGKGDDMRVVFDLDGKVVIRSDDRDRIGRNEPIRYERLGDGRVKEIVVRPNGDRIVTVRNRWGEIIRRSRIDNRQREVVIFYSPELDRGRDRLFMRDPGDALPPMRLRVPVDDYIIDVSSNRNRDYRSFLAKPPVETVERVYSVDEVKYSARIRDKVRRIDLDTITFETGSAEISRDQASTLRQVASAINDLLDRDPGETFLIEGHTDAVGSDESNLVLSDERADSVASVLSELFDIPAENLVTQGYGERYLKVNTEGAERANRRVTIRRITPLVRPANVSEN
;
A
#
# COMPACT_ATOMS: atom_id res chain seq x y z
N GLN A 1 33.92 -43.95 10.03
CA GLN A 1 34.73 -42.73 10.14
C GLN A 1 34.05 -41.70 9.24
N GLN A 2 32.97 -41.08 9.75
CA GLN A 2 32.98 -39.75 10.37
C GLN A 2 33.30 -38.63 9.36
N ALA A 3 32.24 -37.95 8.92
CA ALA A 3 32.17 -36.51 8.70
C ALA A 3 30.70 -36.10 8.50
N GLU A 4 29.89 -36.33 9.54
CA GLU A 4 28.69 -35.52 9.81
C GLU A 4 29.16 -34.31 10.62
N SER A 5 28.97 -33.09 10.10
CA SER A 5 28.73 -31.91 10.93
C SER A 5 28.11 -30.78 10.12
N ASP A 6 26.92 -30.40 10.56
CA ASP A 6 26.39 -29.04 10.64
C ASP A 6 26.00 -28.32 9.33
N ARG A 7 24.92 -28.79 8.72
CA ARG A 7 23.97 -27.85 8.09
C ARG A 7 22.92 -27.48 9.14
N ASN A 8 23.01 -26.24 9.59
CA ASN A 8 22.08 -25.63 10.51
C ASN A 8 20.77 -25.38 9.75
N ASP A 9 19.88 -26.39 9.74
CA ASP A 9 18.52 -26.29 9.23
C ASP A 9 17.67 -25.44 10.19
N ASN A 10 17.81 -24.12 10.08
CA ASN A 10 16.82 -23.16 10.59
C ASN A 10 15.84 -22.80 9.48
N ALA A 11 15.25 -23.81 8.83
CA ALA A 11 14.05 -23.60 8.03
C ALA A 11 12.89 -23.40 9.01
N VAL A 12 12.29 -22.21 8.99
CA VAL A 12 11.09 -21.91 9.78
C VAL A 12 9.99 -22.88 9.33
N SER A 13 9.48 -23.71 10.24
CA SER A 13 8.53 -24.76 9.89
C SER A 13 7.16 -24.19 9.51
N ASP A 14 6.36 -24.94 8.75
CA ASP A 14 4.97 -24.59 8.41
C ASP A 14 4.10 -24.30 9.65
N GLU A 15 4.42 -24.92 10.80
CA GLU A 15 3.77 -24.63 12.09
C GLU A 15 4.26 -23.32 12.73
N ASP A 16 5.47 -22.86 12.44
CA ASP A 16 6.04 -21.64 13.00
C ASP A 16 5.49 -20.38 12.34
N ILE A 17 5.25 -20.38 11.02
CA ILE A 17 4.55 -19.26 10.34
C ILE A 17 3.12 -19.13 10.89
N VAL A 18 2.46 -20.26 11.18
CA VAL A 18 1.10 -20.31 11.77
C VAL A 18 1.10 -19.94 13.26
N ASN A 19 2.11 -20.33 14.03
CA ASN A 19 2.19 -20.04 15.47
C ASN A 19 2.77 -18.67 15.80
N GLN A 20 3.53 -18.02 14.90
CA GLN A 20 3.99 -16.64 15.10
C GLN A 20 2.84 -15.62 15.11
N GLY A 21 1.73 -15.91 14.39
CA GLY A 21 0.48 -15.15 14.50
C GLY A 21 -0.19 -15.23 15.88
N LYS A 22 0.04 -16.30 16.66
CA LYS A 22 -0.59 -16.52 17.98
C LYS A 22 0.04 -15.71 19.12
N LYS A 23 1.19 -15.08 18.93
CA LYS A 23 1.87 -14.27 19.98
C LYS A 23 1.50 -12.79 19.98
N ARG A 24 0.34 -12.41 19.45
CA ARG A 24 -0.20 -11.07 19.71
C ARG A 24 -0.65 -11.00 21.17
N ARG A 25 0.04 -10.17 21.95
CA ARG A 25 -0.39 -9.78 23.31
C ARG A 25 -1.85 -9.32 23.21
N LYS A 26 -2.71 -9.72 24.17
CA LYS A 26 -4.10 -9.25 24.27
C LYS A 26 -4.17 -7.77 23.86
N ARG A 27 -4.95 -7.46 22.81
CA ARG A 27 -5.16 -6.06 22.39
C ARG A 27 -5.57 -5.28 23.64
N GLN A 28 -4.93 -4.13 23.87
CA GLN A 28 -5.25 -3.32 25.05
C GLN A 28 -6.75 -3.02 25.01
N GLN A 29 -7.45 -3.32 26.12
CA GLN A 29 -8.86 -2.99 26.27
C GLN A 29 -9.04 -1.47 26.07
N ALA A 30 -10.10 -1.10 25.36
CA ALA A 30 -10.45 0.30 25.16
C ALA A 30 -10.63 1.00 26.52
N GLU A 31 -10.13 2.23 26.65
CA GLU A 31 -10.44 3.09 27.80
C GLU A 31 -11.95 3.23 27.96
N ALA A 32 -12.43 3.32 29.20
CA ALA A 32 -13.85 3.49 29.49
C ALA A 32 -14.43 4.73 28.76
N GLU A 33 -15.48 4.51 27.99
CA GLU A 33 -16.11 5.52 27.12
C GLU A 33 -17.03 6.44 27.92
N THR A 34 -16.43 7.37 28.66
CA THR A 34 -17.20 8.43 29.32
C THR A 34 -17.49 9.57 28.34
N PRO A 35 -18.58 10.34 28.52
CA PRO A 35 -18.88 11.50 27.67
C PRO A 35 -17.71 12.49 27.54
N ALA A 36 -16.96 12.70 28.63
CA ALA A 36 -15.78 13.56 28.63
C ALA A 36 -14.63 13.02 27.76
N VAL A 37 -14.45 11.69 27.69
CA VAL A 37 -13.45 11.05 26.81
C VAL A 37 -13.86 11.18 25.34
N ILE A 38 -15.15 11.02 25.05
CA ILE A 38 -15.71 11.19 23.69
C ILE A 38 -15.50 12.63 23.22
N GLU A 39 -15.91 13.61 24.02
CA GLU A 39 -15.73 15.04 23.71
C GLU A 39 -14.26 15.40 23.47
N LYS A 40 -13.36 14.92 24.35
CA LYS A 40 -11.91 15.12 24.18
C LYS A 40 -11.39 14.52 22.86
N ARG A 41 -11.84 13.32 22.48
CA ARG A 41 -11.44 12.68 21.22
C ARG A 41 -11.94 13.47 20.00
N GLU A 42 -13.16 14.03 20.06
CA GLU A 42 -13.68 14.92 19.01
C GLU A 42 -12.86 16.20 18.87
N GLU A 43 -12.49 16.83 19.98
CA GLU A 43 -11.61 18.01 19.96
C GLU A 43 -10.25 17.70 19.36
N ILE A 44 -9.65 16.57 19.76
CA ILE A 44 -8.39 16.09 19.18
C ILE A 44 -8.54 15.82 17.68
N ALA A 45 -9.66 15.25 17.23
CA ALA A 45 -9.89 14.98 15.81
C ALA A 45 -10.03 16.27 14.97
N LYS A 46 -10.62 17.33 15.54
CA LYS A 46 -10.75 18.65 14.91
C LYS A 46 -9.41 19.37 14.79
N ASP A 47 -8.53 19.24 15.80
CA ASP A 47 -7.20 19.85 15.79
C ASP A 47 -6.10 18.94 16.35
N PRO A 48 -5.69 17.89 15.60
CA PRO A 48 -4.64 16.97 16.02
C PRO A 48 -3.29 17.66 16.30
N ALA A 49 -3.05 18.83 15.69
CA ALA A 49 -1.82 19.57 15.82
C ALA A 49 -1.61 20.17 17.22
N LYS A 50 -2.63 20.19 18.10
CA LYS A 50 -2.51 20.63 19.50
C LYS A 50 -2.05 19.55 20.46
N THR A 51 -2.09 18.27 20.08
CA THR A 51 -1.72 17.16 20.95
C THR A 51 -0.64 16.26 20.34
N THR A 52 0.05 15.50 21.18
CA THR A 52 0.95 14.38 20.80
C THR A 52 0.30 13.02 21.07
N ASP A 53 -0.92 13.03 21.62
CA ASP A 53 -1.72 11.84 21.86
C ASP A 53 -2.13 11.18 20.53
N THR A 54 -2.42 9.89 20.60
CA THR A 54 -2.94 9.12 19.47
C THR A 54 -4.35 9.59 19.13
N VAL A 55 -4.57 9.91 17.87
CA VAL A 55 -5.91 10.26 17.36
C VAL A 55 -6.66 8.96 17.09
N VAL A 56 -7.90 8.85 17.58
CA VAL A 56 -8.73 7.64 17.50
C VAL A 56 -10.03 7.97 16.79
N LEU A 57 -10.39 7.20 15.75
CA LEU A 57 -11.69 7.27 15.08
C LEU A 57 -12.17 5.89 14.61
N PRO A 58 -13.49 5.61 14.62
CA PRO A 58 -14.57 6.47 15.14
C PRO A 58 -14.40 6.79 16.63
N VAL A 59 -15.03 7.86 17.09
CA VAL A 59 -14.80 8.37 18.45
C VAL A 59 -15.17 7.31 19.49
N GLU A 60 -16.27 6.60 19.24
CA GLU A 60 -16.74 5.44 19.98
C GLU A 60 -16.15 4.16 19.39
N ASN A 61 -15.54 3.34 20.25
CA ASN A 61 -14.92 2.04 19.99
C ASN A 61 -13.89 2.03 18.84
N GLY A 62 -13.40 3.19 18.43
CA GLY A 62 -12.44 3.30 17.35
C GLY A 62 -11.05 2.80 17.71
N ALA A 63 -10.29 2.52 16.66
CA ALA A 63 -8.86 2.32 16.73
C ALA A 63 -8.12 3.63 16.41
N ALA A 64 -6.80 3.62 16.58
CA ALA A 64 -5.96 4.72 16.14
C ALA A 64 -6.20 5.05 14.65
N VAL A 65 -6.17 6.31 14.28
CA VAL A 65 -6.36 6.77 12.89
C VAL A 65 -5.19 6.33 11.99
N LEU A 66 -3.98 6.44 12.53
CA LEU A 66 -2.74 6.09 11.83
C LEU A 66 -2.50 4.58 11.91
N ASP A 67 -2.17 3.96 10.78
CA ASP A 67 -1.95 2.51 10.72
C ASP A 67 -0.67 2.12 11.47
N SER A 68 0.34 3.00 11.51
CA SER A 68 1.55 2.79 12.33
C SER A 68 1.29 2.82 13.84
N ASP A 69 0.27 3.57 14.29
CA ASP A 69 -0.15 3.51 15.70
C ASP A 69 -0.85 2.20 16.03
N LYS A 70 -1.63 1.64 15.10
CA LYS A 70 -2.24 0.33 15.27
C LYS A 70 -1.19 -0.78 15.32
N ASP A 71 -0.16 -0.72 14.48
CA ASP A 71 0.96 -1.67 14.52
C ASP A 71 1.71 -1.60 15.87
N ALA A 72 1.95 -0.39 16.36
CA ALA A 72 2.57 -0.17 17.66
C ALA A 72 1.68 -0.69 18.81
N ASP A 73 0.36 -0.52 18.74
CA ASP A 73 -0.57 -1.03 19.74
C ASP A 73 -0.66 -2.57 19.69
N ASN A 74 -0.71 -3.17 18.50
CA ASN A 74 -0.70 -4.62 18.28
C ASN A 74 0.58 -5.30 18.79
N SER A 75 1.71 -4.61 18.74
CA SER A 75 3.00 -5.09 19.29
C SER A 75 3.17 -4.81 20.80
N GLY A 76 2.23 -4.11 21.42
CA GLY A 76 2.29 -3.73 22.83
C GLY A 76 3.36 -2.66 23.12
N ALA A 77 3.65 -1.79 22.14
CA ALA A 77 4.59 -0.69 22.31
C ALA A 77 4.10 0.32 23.37
N ASN A 78 5.03 0.86 24.15
CA ASN A 78 4.72 1.80 25.22
C ASN A 78 4.23 3.15 24.66
N ARG A 79 2.96 3.51 24.96
CA ARG A 79 2.32 4.76 24.52
C ARG A 79 3.02 6.01 25.05
N GLU A 80 3.46 6.02 26.32
CA GLU A 80 4.19 7.16 26.91
C GLU A 80 5.53 7.40 26.21
N ARG A 81 6.26 6.32 25.88
CA ARG A 81 7.51 6.44 25.11
C ARG A 81 7.26 7.04 23.73
N ARG A 82 6.20 6.60 23.05
CA ARG A 82 5.80 7.11 21.72
C ARG A 82 5.41 8.59 21.78
N LYS A 83 4.67 8.98 22.82
CA LYS A 83 4.30 10.37 23.09
C LYS A 83 5.54 11.26 23.22
N ARG A 84 6.55 10.84 24.01
CA ARG A 84 7.83 11.55 24.13
C ARG A 84 8.56 11.66 22.78
N GLN A 85 8.61 10.57 22.00
CA GLN A 85 9.24 10.60 20.67
C GLN A 85 8.53 11.58 19.70
N ARG A 86 7.21 11.73 19.80
CA ARG A 86 6.45 12.75 19.04
C ARG A 86 6.74 14.16 19.51
N GLU A 87 7.03 14.34 20.79
CA GLU A 87 7.43 15.63 21.34
C GLU A 87 8.81 16.05 20.84
N ASP A 88 9.71 15.09 20.60
CA ASP A 88 11.03 15.36 20.02
C ASP A 88 10.92 15.68 18.51
N ALA A 89 9.90 15.15 17.81
CA ALA A 89 9.64 15.39 16.39
C ALA A 89 8.76 16.63 16.09
N LYS A 90 8.79 17.65 16.97
CA LYS A 90 7.89 18.82 16.92
C LYS A 90 8.03 19.70 15.68
N ASP A 91 9.17 19.68 15.00
CA ASP A 91 9.47 20.64 13.92
C ASP A 91 9.05 20.18 12.51
N MET A 92 8.43 19.02 12.37
CA MET A 92 7.91 18.57 11.08
C MET A 92 6.71 19.43 10.65
N ARG A 93 6.84 20.14 9.52
CA ARG A 93 5.76 20.93 8.91
C ARG A 93 4.92 20.09 7.93
N VAL A 94 3.69 20.53 7.70
CA VAL A 94 2.83 20.00 6.62
C VAL A 94 3.31 20.57 5.27
N PRO A 95 3.65 19.72 4.29
CA PRO A 95 3.98 20.15 2.93
C PRO A 95 2.84 20.90 2.21
N LYS A 96 3.21 21.83 1.32
CA LYS A 96 2.27 22.64 0.50
C LYS A 96 2.06 22.08 -0.91
N SER A 97 2.96 21.21 -1.39
CA SER A 97 2.87 20.53 -2.68
C SER A 97 3.66 19.21 -2.65
N ASP A 98 3.46 18.35 -3.64
CA ASP A 98 4.21 17.08 -3.74
C ASP A 98 5.71 17.32 -3.85
N LYS A 99 6.11 18.35 -4.62
CA LYS A 99 7.50 18.78 -4.76
C LYS A 99 8.09 19.28 -3.43
N ASP A 100 7.29 20.02 -2.66
CA ASP A 100 7.66 20.52 -1.33
C ASP A 100 7.72 19.41 -0.27
N ALA A 101 7.00 18.30 -0.49
CA ALA A 101 7.04 17.14 0.40
C ALA A 101 8.34 16.35 0.26
N GLN A 102 8.86 16.17 -0.97
CA GLN A 102 10.04 15.35 -1.21
C GLN A 102 11.34 16.11 -0.88
N LYS A 103 12.14 15.57 0.04
CA LYS A 103 13.47 16.11 0.41
C LYS A 103 14.59 15.76 -0.58
N THR A 104 14.26 15.45 -1.83
CA THR A 104 15.25 14.89 -2.77
C THR A 104 16.05 16.01 -3.43
N ASP A 105 17.23 16.33 -2.89
CA ASP A 105 18.23 17.21 -3.53
C ASP A 105 18.95 16.54 -4.72
N VAL A 106 18.73 15.24 -4.92
CA VAL A 106 19.39 14.46 -5.98
C VAL A 106 18.59 14.54 -7.27
N LYS A 107 19.15 15.21 -8.29
CA LYS A 107 18.58 15.20 -9.65
C LYS A 107 18.53 13.75 -10.17
N VAL A 108 17.33 13.18 -10.20
CA VAL A 108 17.09 11.85 -10.78
C VAL A 108 17.01 12.00 -12.30
N VAL A 109 17.97 11.42 -13.02
CA VAL A 109 17.96 11.34 -14.48
C VAL A 109 17.52 9.94 -14.87
N ILE A 110 16.33 9.83 -15.44
CA ILE A 110 15.76 8.57 -15.89
C ILE A 110 15.97 8.46 -17.40
N LYS A 111 16.80 7.51 -17.85
CA LYS A 111 16.90 7.19 -19.28
C LYS A 111 15.60 6.52 -19.76
N PRO A 112 15.19 6.70 -21.03
CA PRO A 112 14.00 6.03 -21.54
C PRO A 112 14.04 4.51 -21.32
N VAL A 113 12.94 3.90 -20.87
CA VAL A 113 12.93 2.46 -20.54
C VAL A 113 13.20 1.58 -21.79
N ILE A 114 12.86 2.10 -22.97
CA ILE A 114 13.10 1.45 -24.26
C ILE A 114 14.58 1.30 -24.60
N GLU A 115 15.46 2.12 -24.01
CA GLU A 115 16.91 2.02 -24.22
C GLU A 115 17.53 0.85 -23.44
N LEU A 116 16.82 0.33 -22.41
CA LEU A 116 17.25 -0.85 -21.68
C LEU A 116 17.10 -2.08 -22.56
N LYS A 117 18.20 -2.55 -23.17
CA LYS A 117 18.22 -3.74 -24.01
C LYS A 117 18.48 -4.99 -23.15
N GLY A 118 17.73 -6.05 -23.40
CA GLY A 118 17.92 -7.36 -22.79
C GLY A 118 17.78 -8.49 -23.78
N GLU A 119 18.16 -9.68 -23.35
CA GLU A 119 17.99 -10.93 -24.10
C GLU A 119 16.58 -11.46 -23.87
N ARG A 120 15.86 -11.80 -24.94
CA ARG A 120 14.51 -12.36 -24.84
C ARG A 120 14.53 -13.69 -24.09
N VAL A 121 13.56 -13.88 -23.20
CA VAL A 121 13.37 -15.12 -22.41
C VAL A 121 12.00 -15.71 -22.73
N ASP A 122 11.98 -16.88 -23.38
CA ASP A 122 10.73 -17.56 -23.73
C ASP A 122 10.20 -18.47 -22.60
N ASP A 123 11.07 -19.03 -21.74
CA ASP A 123 10.71 -19.82 -20.55
C ASP A 123 11.04 -19.06 -19.26
N PHE A 124 10.27 -18.00 -18.96
CA PHE A 124 10.48 -17.24 -17.74
C PHE A 124 9.96 -18.00 -16.51
N ARG A 125 10.87 -18.60 -15.74
CA ARG A 125 10.56 -19.41 -14.55
C ARG A 125 10.14 -18.61 -13.30
N GLY A 126 9.89 -17.32 -13.44
CA GLY A 126 9.52 -16.44 -12.32
C GLY A 126 10.72 -15.84 -11.57
N TYR A 127 10.38 -15.04 -10.57
CA TYR A 127 11.34 -14.37 -9.68
C TYR A 127 11.76 -15.26 -8.52
N ARG A 128 12.90 -14.94 -7.90
CA ARG A 128 13.25 -15.53 -6.60
C ARG A 128 12.22 -15.06 -5.58
N ARG A 129 11.53 -16.00 -4.96
CA ARG A 129 10.49 -15.71 -3.97
C ARG A 129 11.12 -15.67 -2.59
N PRO A 130 10.61 -14.81 -1.68
CA PRO A 130 10.88 -15.02 -0.26
C PRO A 130 10.39 -16.41 0.16
N GLU A 131 11.02 -16.97 1.19
CA GLU A 131 10.51 -18.17 1.84
C GLU A 131 9.12 -17.84 2.41
N GLY A 132 8.12 -18.62 2.00
CA GLY A 132 6.74 -18.34 2.32
C GLY A 132 5.78 -19.33 1.69
N ARG A 133 4.54 -19.29 2.17
CA ARG A 133 3.46 -20.16 1.71
C ARG A 133 2.85 -19.61 0.42
N VAL A 134 2.80 -20.46 -0.59
CA VAL A 134 2.11 -20.16 -1.85
C VAL A 134 0.65 -20.56 -1.74
N ILE A 135 -0.24 -19.64 -2.12
CA ILE A 135 -1.68 -19.81 -2.11
C ILE A 135 -2.19 -19.52 -3.53
N GLY A 136 -3.23 -20.25 -3.95
CA GLY A 136 -3.77 -20.13 -5.31
C GLY A 136 -3.02 -20.98 -6.34
N LYS A 137 -3.38 -20.83 -7.62
CA LYS A 137 -2.85 -21.60 -8.75
C LYS A 137 -2.81 -20.74 -10.00
N GLY A 138 -1.90 -21.06 -10.92
CA GLY A 138 -1.78 -20.37 -12.19
C GLY A 138 -1.41 -18.91 -11.98
N ASP A 139 -2.21 -18.02 -12.55
CA ASP A 139 -1.95 -16.58 -12.53
C ASP A 139 -2.52 -15.86 -11.29
N ASP A 140 -3.53 -16.44 -10.62
CA ASP A 140 -4.04 -16.00 -9.31
C ASP A 140 -3.20 -16.55 -8.16
N MET A 141 -1.89 -16.30 -8.21
CA MET A 141 -0.94 -16.80 -7.22
C MET A 141 -0.59 -15.72 -6.20
N ARG A 142 -0.78 -16.05 -4.92
CA ARG A 142 -0.41 -15.22 -3.78
C ARG A 142 0.71 -15.89 -3.00
N VAL A 143 1.62 -15.10 -2.46
CA VAL A 143 2.67 -15.58 -1.55
C VAL A 143 2.51 -14.89 -0.22
N VAL A 144 2.28 -15.67 0.84
CA VAL A 144 2.26 -15.20 2.22
C VAL A 144 3.60 -15.52 2.85
N PHE A 145 4.29 -14.51 3.37
CA PHE A 145 5.63 -14.67 3.93
C PHE A 145 5.82 -13.78 5.16
N ASP A 146 6.76 -14.16 6.03
CA ASP A 146 7.17 -13.32 7.15
C ASP A 146 8.17 -12.25 6.69
N LEU A 147 7.94 -11.02 7.10
CA LEU A 147 8.78 -9.88 6.83
C LEU A 147 9.08 -9.19 8.17
N ASP A 148 10.20 -9.56 8.78
CA ASP A 148 10.66 -9.01 10.07
C ASP A 148 9.61 -9.18 11.19
N GLY A 149 9.03 -10.38 11.31
CA GLY A 149 7.96 -10.70 12.26
C GLY A 149 6.57 -10.18 11.86
N LYS A 150 6.42 -9.64 10.64
CA LYS A 150 5.15 -9.22 10.07
C LYS A 150 4.78 -10.15 8.92
N VAL A 151 3.74 -10.96 9.09
CA VAL A 151 3.18 -11.77 7.99
C VAL A 151 2.56 -10.84 6.93
N VAL A 152 3.04 -10.88 5.70
CA VAL A 152 2.53 -10.06 4.60
C VAL A 152 2.13 -10.94 3.43
N ILE A 153 1.25 -10.42 2.58
CA ILE A 153 0.84 -11.08 1.34
C ILE A 153 1.35 -10.30 0.13
N ARG A 154 1.85 -11.03 -0.86
CA ARG A 154 2.21 -10.51 -2.17
C ARG A 154 1.41 -11.23 -3.23
N SER A 155 0.56 -10.49 -3.93
CA SER A 155 -0.11 -10.87 -5.15
C SER A 155 0.57 -10.25 -6.36
N ASP A 156 0.31 -10.85 -7.52
CA ASP A 156 0.77 -10.35 -8.80
C ASP A 156 -0.30 -9.48 -9.47
N ASP A 157 0.12 -8.44 -10.18
CA ASP A 157 -0.77 -7.55 -10.94
C ASP A 157 -0.73 -7.83 -12.45
N ARG A 158 0.03 -8.85 -12.89
CA ARG A 158 0.22 -9.22 -14.29
C ARG A 158 -1.09 -9.50 -15.04
N ASP A 159 -2.08 -10.14 -14.43
CA ASP A 159 -3.36 -10.43 -15.10
C ASP A 159 -4.14 -9.16 -15.40
N ARG A 160 -4.29 -8.29 -14.39
CA ARG A 160 -4.99 -7.01 -14.53
C ARG A 160 -4.28 -6.10 -15.53
N ILE A 161 -2.95 -6.08 -15.55
CA ILE A 161 -2.16 -5.27 -16.49
C ILE A 161 -2.21 -5.85 -17.90
N GLY A 162 -2.11 -7.17 -18.01
CA GLY A 162 -2.10 -7.92 -19.26
C GLY A 162 -3.42 -7.77 -20.01
N ARG A 163 -4.57 -7.76 -19.32
CA ARG A 163 -5.90 -7.78 -19.97
C ARG A 163 -6.02 -8.88 -21.05
N ASN A 164 -5.50 -10.08 -20.73
CA ASN A 164 -5.36 -11.24 -21.64
C ASN A 164 -4.27 -11.11 -22.72
N GLU A 165 -3.47 -10.04 -22.73
CA GLU A 165 -2.32 -9.91 -23.62
C GLU A 165 -1.09 -10.67 -23.09
N PRO A 166 -0.30 -11.30 -23.97
CA PRO A 166 0.89 -12.03 -23.56
C PRO A 166 1.99 -11.09 -23.05
N ILE A 167 2.67 -11.53 -22.00
CA ILE A 167 3.81 -10.81 -21.41
C ILE A 167 5.11 -11.29 -22.07
N ARG A 168 5.85 -10.38 -22.67
CA ARG A 168 7.21 -10.64 -23.17
C ARG A 168 8.24 -10.32 -22.09
N TYR A 169 9.19 -11.23 -21.88
CA TYR A 169 10.27 -11.05 -20.91
C TYR A 169 11.62 -10.83 -21.60
N GLU A 170 12.40 -9.89 -21.08
CA GLU A 170 13.79 -9.66 -21.46
C GLU A 170 14.68 -9.62 -20.22
N ARG A 171 15.74 -10.43 -20.20
CA ARG A 171 16.76 -10.43 -19.15
C ARG A 171 17.80 -9.35 -19.45
N LEU A 172 17.96 -8.41 -18.53
CA LEU A 172 18.98 -7.38 -18.62
C LEU A 172 20.34 -7.93 -18.13
N GLY A 173 21.44 -7.33 -18.60
CA GLY A 173 22.80 -7.81 -18.31
C GLY A 173 23.21 -7.80 -16.83
N ASP A 174 22.44 -7.15 -15.96
CA ASP A 174 22.66 -7.06 -14.52
C ASP A 174 21.69 -7.95 -13.70
N GLY A 175 20.99 -8.88 -14.35
CA GLY A 175 20.09 -9.83 -13.70
C GLY A 175 18.67 -9.31 -13.47
N ARG A 176 18.40 -8.04 -13.76
CA ARG A 176 17.03 -7.50 -13.80
C ARG A 176 16.23 -8.10 -14.95
N VAL A 177 14.91 -8.04 -14.82
CA VAL A 177 13.97 -8.52 -15.83
C VAL A 177 13.09 -7.36 -16.27
N LYS A 178 12.93 -7.22 -17.58
CA LYS A 178 12.02 -6.26 -18.20
C LYS A 178 10.82 -7.03 -18.78
N GLU A 179 9.65 -6.74 -18.25
CA GLU A 179 8.34 -7.26 -18.68
C GLU A 179 7.71 -6.25 -19.63
N ILE A 180 7.21 -6.71 -20.77
CA ILE A 180 6.58 -5.88 -21.79
C ILE A 180 5.22 -6.46 -22.12
N VAL A 181 4.17 -5.66 -21.91
CA VAL A 181 2.80 -5.91 -22.37
C VAL A 181 2.51 -4.95 -23.50
N VAL A 182 2.07 -5.46 -24.65
CA VAL A 182 1.64 -4.63 -25.79
C VAL A 182 0.13 -4.69 -25.87
N ARG A 183 -0.53 -3.53 -25.79
CA ARG A 183 -1.99 -3.41 -25.86
C ARG A 183 -2.48 -3.36 -27.31
N PRO A 184 -3.75 -3.71 -27.58
CA PRO A 184 -4.35 -3.60 -28.91
C PRO A 184 -4.28 -2.20 -29.53
N ASN A 185 -4.28 -1.15 -28.70
CA ASN A 185 -4.16 0.25 -29.15
C ASN A 185 -2.71 0.67 -29.48
N GLY A 186 -1.74 -0.23 -29.32
CA GLY A 186 -0.32 0.01 -29.56
C GLY A 186 0.46 0.52 -28.36
N ASP A 187 -0.20 0.80 -27.23
CA ASP A 187 0.49 1.20 -26.00
C ASP A 187 1.31 0.02 -25.45
N ARG A 188 2.45 0.34 -24.83
CA ARG A 188 3.30 -0.66 -24.17
C ARG A 188 3.42 -0.36 -22.70
N ILE A 189 3.09 -1.33 -21.86
CA ILE A 189 3.40 -1.27 -20.43
C ILE A 189 4.73 -2.00 -20.22
N VAL A 190 5.72 -1.28 -19.73
CA VAL A 190 7.06 -1.80 -19.47
C VAL A 190 7.34 -1.75 -17.97
N THR A 191 7.54 -2.92 -17.37
CA THR A 191 7.86 -3.07 -15.95
C THR A 191 9.26 -3.66 -15.82
N VAL A 192 10.15 -2.98 -15.10
CA VAL A 192 11.49 -3.48 -14.78
C VAL A 192 11.50 -3.94 -13.32
N ARG A 193 11.84 -5.20 -13.10
CA ARG A 193 11.90 -5.83 -11.77
C ARG A 193 13.32 -6.32 -11.45
N ASN A 194 13.67 -6.32 -10.17
CA ASN A 194 14.88 -6.99 -9.70
C ASN A 194 14.68 -8.52 -9.66
N ARG A 195 15.70 -9.27 -9.25
CA ARG A 195 15.63 -10.74 -9.18
C ARG A 195 14.60 -11.27 -8.18
N TRP A 196 14.16 -10.45 -7.23
CA TRP A 196 13.17 -10.76 -6.18
C TRP A 196 11.72 -10.42 -6.59
N GLY A 197 11.54 -9.87 -7.79
CA GLY A 197 10.24 -9.45 -8.32
C GLY A 197 9.79 -8.06 -7.85
N GLU A 198 10.62 -7.35 -7.07
CA GLU A 198 10.32 -5.97 -6.66
C GLU A 198 10.40 -5.05 -7.88
N ILE A 199 9.44 -4.15 -8.00
CA ILE A 199 9.37 -3.25 -9.15
C ILE A 199 10.34 -2.08 -8.93
N ILE A 200 11.30 -1.99 -9.83
CA ILE A 200 12.24 -0.86 -9.92
C ILE A 200 11.58 0.30 -10.65
N ARG A 201 10.88 0.00 -11.75
CA ARG A 201 10.25 0.98 -12.61
C ARG A 201 9.03 0.40 -13.30
N ARG A 202 7.98 1.19 -13.41
CA ARG A 202 6.88 0.95 -14.33
C ARG A 202 6.65 2.17 -15.21
N SER A 203 6.50 1.94 -16.50
CA SER A 203 6.29 3.03 -17.46
C SER A 203 5.32 2.59 -18.56
N ARG A 204 4.47 3.51 -18.99
CA ARG A 204 3.63 3.35 -20.18
C ARG A 204 4.28 4.10 -21.33
N ILE A 205 4.41 3.45 -22.48
CA ILE A 205 4.85 4.08 -23.72
C ILE A 205 3.62 4.13 -24.62
N ASP A 206 3.16 5.34 -24.93
CA ASP A 206 1.99 5.52 -25.79
C ASP A 206 2.31 5.22 -27.27
N ASN A 207 1.28 5.15 -28.10
CA ASN A 207 1.42 4.96 -29.54
C ASN A 207 2.25 6.05 -30.27
N ARG A 208 2.51 7.19 -29.62
CA ARG A 208 3.40 8.28 -30.10
C ARG A 208 4.83 8.15 -29.57
N GLN A 209 5.18 7.02 -28.97
CA GLN A 209 6.48 6.77 -28.34
C GLN A 209 6.80 7.69 -27.14
N ARG A 210 5.79 8.36 -26.56
CA ARG A 210 6.00 9.14 -25.34
C ARG A 210 5.95 8.22 -24.14
N GLU A 211 6.95 8.36 -23.29
CA GLU A 211 7.04 7.58 -22.07
C GLU A 211 6.46 8.34 -20.88
N VAL A 212 5.49 7.73 -20.23
CA VAL A 212 4.96 8.14 -18.93
C VAL A 212 5.54 7.21 -17.87
N VAL A 213 6.40 7.75 -17.00
CA VAL A 213 6.87 7.01 -15.82
C VAL A 213 5.78 7.06 -14.75
N ILE A 214 5.32 5.89 -14.32
CA ILE A 214 4.24 5.76 -13.33
C ILE A 214 4.84 5.70 -11.92
N PHE A 215 5.85 4.84 -11.72
CA PHE A 215 6.68 4.89 -10.52
C PHE A 215 8.10 4.39 -10.81
N TYR A 216 9.05 4.88 -10.01
CA TYR A 216 10.47 4.62 -10.17
C TYR A 216 11.16 4.68 -8.81
N SER A 217 11.89 3.61 -8.46
CA SER A 217 12.71 3.53 -7.25
C SER A 217 14.18 3.76 -7.61
N PRO A 218 14.74 4.95 -7.34
CA PRO A 218 16.14 5.24 -7.64
C PRO A 218 17.12 4.37 -6.84
N GLU A 219 16.71 3.87 -5.68
CA GLU A 219 17.57 3.07 -4.81
C GLU A 219 17.70 1.62 -5.30
N LEU A 220 16.60 1.02 -5.76
CA LEU A 220 16.65 -0.30 -6.39
C LEU A 220 17.39 -0.24 -7.74
N ASP A 221 17.22 0.85 -8.51
CA ASP A 221 17.90 1.01 -9.80
C ASP A 221 19.43 1.12 -9.67
N ARG A 222 19.93 1.69 -8.55
CA ARG A 222 21.37 1.76 -8.23
C ARG A 222 21.95 0.45 -7.68
N GLY A 223 21.19 -0.64 -7.70
CA GLY A 223 21.69 -1.96 -7.31
C GLY A 223 21.52 -2.30 -5.83
N ARG A 224 20.53 -1.72 -5.13
CA ARG A 224 19.99 -2.40 -3.93
C ARG A 224 19.29 -3.69 -4.34
N ASP A 225 20.08 -4.73 -4.56
CA ASP A 225 19.58 -6.06 -4.95
C ASP A 225 19.35 -6.98 -3.73
N ARG A 226 19.15 -6.38 -2.56
CA ARG A 226 18.75 -7.09 -1.34
C ARG A 226 17.24 -6.98 -1.23
N LEU A 227 16.59 -8.12 -1.01
CA LEU A 227 15.19 -8.13 -0.61
C LEU A 227 15.04 -7.15 0.55
N PHE A 228 14.07 -6.26 0.45
CA PHE A 228 13.69 -5.43 1.55
C PHE A 228 13.31 -6.33 2.74
N MET A 229 14.16 -6.34 3.76
CA MET A 229 13.98 -7.17 4.97
C MET A 229 13.69 -6.32 6.21
N ARG A 230 13.65 -4.99 6.10
CA ARG A 230 13.47 -4.09 7.24
C ARG A 230 12.64 -2.89 6.86
N ASP A 231 11.56 -2.65 7.58
CA ASP A 231 10.65 -1.51 7.42
C ASP A 231 11.41 -0.16 7.43
N PRO A 232 11.36 0.70 6.38
CA PRO A 232 12.08 1.97 6.40
C PRO A 232 11.41 2.94 7.39
N GLY A 233 10.16 2.67 7.74
CA GLY A 233 9.40 3.38 8.75
C GLY A 233 9.95 3.19 10.16
N ASP A 234 10.66 2.11 10.45
CA ASP A 234 11.25 1.87 11.78
C ASP A 234 12.36 2.86 12.13
N ALA A 235 12.99 3.47 11.11
CA ALA A 235 13.98 4.51 11.29
C ALA A 235 13.35 5.91 11.45
N LEU A 236 12.03 6.04 11.26
CA LEU A 236 11.31 7.31 11.38
C LEU A 236 10.73 7.47 12.78
N PRO A 237 10.68 8.70 13.33
CA PRO A 237 9.93 8.94 14.56
C PRO A 237 8.44 8.64 14.32
N PRO A 238 7.68 8.27 15.37
CA PRO A 238 6.24 8.08 15.27
C PRO A 238 5.57 9.30 14.65
N MET A 239 4.69 9.08 13.66
CA MET A 239 4.02 10.17 12.98
C MET A 239 3.12 10.93 13.95
N ARG A 240 3.04 12.25 13.74
CA ARG A 240 2.06 13.12 14.40
C ARG A 240 1.16 13.71 13.34
N LEU A 241 -0.14 13.43 13.41
CA LEU A 241 -1.11 14.04 12.50
C LEU A 241 -1.23 15.54 12.83
N ARG A 242 -1.05 16.40 11.82
CA ARG A 242 -1.04 17.87 11.97
C ARG A 242 -2.12 18.57 11.15
N VAL A 243 -2.96 17.80 10.49
CA VAL A 243 -4.13 18.28 9.76
C VAL A 243 -5.37 17.74 10.47
N PRO A 244 -6.53 18.42 10.39
CA PRO A 244 -7.79 17.88 10.89
C PRO A 244 -8.06 16.49 10.32
N VAL A 245 -8.72 15.61 11.08
CA VAL A 245 -8.92 14.22 10.61
C VAL A 245 -9.82 14.15 9.38
N ASP A 246 -10.84 15.01 9.30
CA ASP A 246 -11.66 15.14 8.10
C ASP A 246 -10.83 15.57 6.89
N ASP A 247 -9.67 16.20 7.11
CA ASP A 247 -8.71 16.57 6.08
C ASP A 247 -7.68 15.48 5.79
N TYR A 248 -7.69 14.37 6.51
CA TYR A 248 -6.80 13.21 6.34
C TYR A 248 -7.52 11.95 5.82
N ILE A 249 -8.74 11.70 6.29
CA ILE A 249 -9.59 10.58 5.87
C ILE A 249 -10.95 11.11 5.38
N ILE A 250 -11.47 10.51 4.32
CA ILE A 250 -12.86 10.65 3.91
C ILE A 250 -13.56 9.29 4.00
N ASP A 251 -14.70 9.25 4.68
CA ASP A 251 -15.67 8.16 4.60
C ASP A 251 -16.70 8.49 3.50
N VAL A 252 -16.78 7.68 2.44
CA VAL A 252 -17.64 7.95 1.26
C VAL A 252 -19.12 8.00 1.63
N SER A 253 -19.56 7.15 2.56
CA SER A 253 -20.97 7.06 2.96
C SER A 253 -21.48 8.34 3.60
N SER A 254 -20.66 9.00 4.42
CA SER A 254 -20.98 10.22 5.17
C SER A 254 -20.64 11.50 4.40
N ASN A 255 -19.78 11.43 3.38
CA ASN A 255 -19.27 12.59 2.63
C ASN A 255 -19.57 12.52 1.13
N ARG A 256 -20.77 12.07 0.74
CA ARG A 256 -21.13 11.82 -0.67
C ARG A 256 -20.98 13.00 -1.63
N ASN A 257 -20.99 14.24 -1.15
CA ASN A 257 -20.89 15.46 -1.96
C ASN A 257 -19.51 16.14 -1.86
N ARG A 258 -18.52 15.46 -1.26
CA ARG A 258 -17.19 16.03 -1.07
C ARG A 258 -16.41 16.02 -2.37
N ASP A 259 -15.57 17.04 -2.56
CA ASP A 259 -14.67 17.12 -3.70
C ASP A 259 -13.51 16.11 -3.53
N TYR A 260 -13.74 14.87 -3.96
CA TYR A 260 -12.76 13.79 -3.92
C TYR A 260 -11.50 14.11 -4.71
N ARG A 261 -11.63 14.86 -5.82
CA ARG A 261 -10.49 15.24 -6.66
C ARG A 261 -9.58 16.19 -5.91
N SER A 262 -10.14 17.27 -5.35
CA SER A 262 -9.36 18.21 -4.53
C SER A 262 -8.74 17.52 -3.32
N PHE A 263 -9.43 16.55 -2.71
CA PHE A 263 -8.89 15.78 -1.61
C PHE A 263 -7.70 14.89 -2.02
N LEU A 264 -7.84 14.10 -3.08
CA LEU A 264 -6.78 13.24 -3.60
C LEU A 264 -5.58 14.05 -4.11
N ALA A 265 -5.81 15.25 -4.65
CA ALA A 265 -4.76 16.17 -5.11
C ALA A 265 -3.90 16.78 -3.98
N LYS A 266 -4.34 16.70 -2.71
CA LYS A 266 -3.59 17.30 -1.60
C LYS A 266 -2.23 16.59 -1.41
N PRO A 267 -1.16 17.33 -1.11
CA PRO A 267 0.19 16.77 -0.93
C PRO A 267 0.29 15.91 0.32
N PRO A 268 1.36 15.12 0.52
CA PRO A 268 1.60 14.41 1.78
C PRO A 268 1.42 15.30 3.03
N VAL A 269 0.97 14.73 4.13
CA VAL A 269 0.77 15.45 5.42
C VAL A 269 2.05 15.58 6.25
N GLU A 270 3.14 14.97 5.78
CA GLU A 270 4.49 15.05 6.35
C GLU A 270 5.51 14.99 5.20
N THR A 271 6.72 15.51 5.42
CA THR A 271 7.80 15.40 4.42
C THR A 271 8.13 13.95 4.10
N VAL A 272 8.57 13.69 2.87
CA VAL A 272 8.98 12.39 2.33
C VAL A 272 10.49 12.41 2.21
N GLU A 273 11.17 11.56 2.99
CA GLU A 273 12.64 11.58 3.11
C GLU A 273 13.34 11.21 1.81
N ARG A 274 12.72 10.33 1.03
CA ARG A 274 13.16 9.87 -0.28
C ARG A 274 11.99 9.23 -1.02
N VAL A 275 12.17 8.99 -2.32
CA VAL A 275 11.25 8.12 -3.06
C VAL A 275 11.45 6.67 -2.60
N TYR A 276 10.34 5.99 -2.36
CA TYR A 276 10.25 4.60 -1.91
C TYR A 276 9.86 3.68 -3.07
N SER A 277 10.19 2.39 -2.97
CA SER A 277 9.58 1.39 -3.86
C SER A 277 8.10 1.19 -3.53
N VAL A 278 7.33 0.64 -4.48
CA VAL A 278 5.93 0.28 -4.23
C VAL A 278 5.81 -0.73 -3.08
N ASP A 279 6.70 -1.71 -3.01
CA ASP A 279 6.73 -2.71 -1.94
C ASP A 279 7.04 -2.08 -0.57
N GLU A 280 7.98 -1.13 -0.48
CA GLU A 280 8.25 -0.38 0.75
C GLU A 280 7.00 0.37 1.23
N VAL A 281 6.25 0.98 0.32
CA VAL A 281 4.98 1.65 0.65
C VAL A 281 3.93 0.62 1.09
N LYS A 282 3.75 -0.49 0.37
CA LYS A 282 2.81 -1.56 0.72
C LYS A 282 3.08 -2.14 2.12
N TYR A 283 4.34 -2.33 2.49
CA TYR A 283 4.68 -3.01 3.74
C TYR A 283 4.93 -2.08 4.94
N SER A 284 5.12 -0.76 4.72
CA SER A 284 5.37 0.20 5.80
C SER A 284 4.19 1.11 6.12
N ALA A 285 3.48 0.82 7.22
CA ALA A 285 2.35 1.65 7.67
C ALA A 285 2.78 3.10 7.92
N ARG A 286 3.97 3.28 8.50
CA ARG A 286 4.53 4.59 8.81
C ARG A 286 4.80 5.45 7.58
N ILE A 287 5.12 4.83 6.44
CA ILE A 287 5.28 5.54 5.16
C ILE A 287 3.91 5.87 4.56
N ARG A 288 2.97 4.92 4.55
CA ARG A 288 1.61 5.15 4.02
C ARG A 288 0.85 6.21 4.78
N ASP A 289 1.07 6.31 6.08
CA ASP A 289 0.44 7.33 6.92
C ASP A 289 0.78 8.77 6.48
N LYS A 290 1.84 8.97 5.70
CA LYS A 290 2.18 10.31 5.15
C LYS A 290 1.19 10.77 4.08
N VAL A 291 0.34 9.91 3.51
CA VAL A 291 -0.65 10.29 2.49
C VAL A 291 -2.08 10.06 2.97
N ARG A 292 -3.02 10.81 2.39
CA ARG A 292 -4.45 10.75 2.73
C ARG A 292 -5.11 9.47 2.24
N ARG A 293 -6.24 9.13 2.87
CA ARG A 293 -6.99 7.89 2.60
C ARG A 293 -8.47 8.19 2.35
N ILE A 294 -9.07 7.51 1.38
CA ILE A 294 -10.52 7.47 1.18
C ILE A 294 -11.01 6.08 1.57
N ASP A 295 -11.93 5.99 2.52
CA ASP A 295 -12.57 4.75 2.95
C ASP A 295 -13.83 4.54 2.08
N LEU A 296 -13.84 3.46 1.29
CA LEU A 296 -14.95 3.05 0.43
C LEU A 296 -15.96 2.21 1.21
N ASP A 297 -16.48 2.76 2.30
CA ASP A 297 -17.43 2.13 3.22
C ASP A 297 -18.81 1.83 2.59
N THR A 298 -19.07 2.29 1.37
CA THR A 298 -20.24 1.94 0.56
C THR A 298 -20.13 0.58 -0.14
N ILE A 299 -18.91 0.04 -0.30
CA ILE A 299 -18.70 -1.30 -0.85
C ILE A 299 -18.76 -2.30 0.29
N THR A 300 -19.70 -3.24 0.21
CA THR A 300 -19.86 -4.27 1.23
C THR A 300 -19.71 -5.65 0.64
N PHE A 301 -18.94 -6.47 1.33
CA PHE A 301 -18.69 -7.85 0.90
C PHE A 301 -19.50 -8.80 1.78
N GLU A 302 -20.09 -9.80 1.13
CA GLU A 302 -20.64 -10.95 1.85
C GLU A 302 -19.51 -11.68 2.60
N THR A 303 -19.89 -12.42 3.64
CA THR A 303 -18.94 -13.18 4.46
C THR A 303 -18.16 -14.16 3.58
N GLY A 304 -16.83 -14.10 3.64
CA GLY A 304 -15.95 -14.97 2.83
C GLY A 304 -15.93 -14.68 1.33
N SER A 305 -16.56 -13.59 0.86
CA SER A 305 -16.58 -13.21 -0.56
C SER A 305 -15.75 -11.96 -0.84
N ALA A 306 -15.21 -11.91 -2.06
CA ALA A 306 -14.58 -10.75 -2.67
C ALA A 306 -15.39 -10.18 -3.86
N GLU A 307 -16.57 -10.73 -4.14
CA GLU A 307 -17.41 -10.27 -5.25
C GLU A 307 -18.09 -8.92 -4.91
N ILE A 308 -18.20 -8.06 -5.92
CA ILE A 308 -18.84 -6.74 -5.82
C ILE A 308 -20.07 -6.74 -6.72
N SER A 309 -21.24 -6.43 -6.16
CA SER A 309 -22.46 -6.32 -6.96
C SER A 309 -22.42 -5.08 -7.87
N ARG A 310 -23.13 -5.10 -9.00
CA ARG A 310 -23.17 -3.96 -9.93
C ARG A 310 -23.68 -2.67 -9.27
N ASP A 311 -24.65 -2.78 -8.38
CA ASP A 311 -25.21 -1.62 -7.66
C ASP A 311 -24.15 -0.96 -6.77
N GLN A 312 -23.32 -1.77 -6.10
CA GLN A 312 -22.21 -1.27 -5.29
C GLN A 312 -21.11 -0.68 -6.15
N ALA A 313 -20.78 -1.30 -7.28
CA ALA A 313 -19.79 -0.75 -8.22
C ALA A 313 -20.15 0.68 -8.65
N SER A 314 -21.44 0.98 -8.80
CA SER A 314 -21.91 2.34 -9.14
C SER A 314 -21.57 3.41 -8.08
N THR A 315 -21.35 3.01 -6.82
CA THR A 315 -20.96 3.91 -5.73
C THR A 315 -19.52 4.40 -5.87
N LEU A 316 -18.68 3.68 -6.62
CA LEU A 316 -17.30 4.09 -6.91
C LEU A 316 -17.21 5.22 -7.93
N ARG A 317 -18.29 5.51 -8.66
CA ARG A 317 -18.28 6.43 -9.80
C ARG A 317 -17.68 7.80 -9.48
N GLN A 318 -18.00 8.38 -8.33
CA GLN A 318 -17.48 9.71 -7.96
C GLN A 318 -15.97 9.69 -7.66
N VAL A 319 -15.51 8.66 -6.94
CA VAL A 319 -14.09 8.48 -6.65
C VAL A 319 -13.33 8.16 -7.93
N ALA A 320 -13.89 7.32 -8.80
CA ALA A 320 -13.31 6.97 -10.09
C ALA A 320 -13.21 8.19 -11.03
N SER A 321 -14.23 9.05 -11.07
CA SER A 321 -14.19 10.32 -11.80
C SER A 321 -13.06 11.21 -11.28
N ALA A 322 -12.90 11.32 -9.96
CA ALA A 322 -11.81 12.08 -9.36
C ALA A 322 -10.43 11.51 -9.69
N ILE A 323 -10.29 10.20 -9.77
CA ILE A 323 -9.05 9.53 -10.21
C ILE A 323 -8.76 9.85 -11.69
N ASN A 324 -9.74 9.73 -12.58
CA ASN A 324 -9.59 10.07 -13.99
C ASN A 324 -9.22 11.55 -14.18
N ASP A 325 -9.86 12.47 -13.45
CA ASP A 325 -9.54 13.90 -13.48
C ASP A 325 -8.11 14.24 -13.04
N LEU A 326 -7.48 13.37 -12.25
CA LEU A 326 -6.06 13.46 -11.88
C LEU A 326 -5.16 12.84 -12.95
N LEU A 327 -5.53 11.67 -13.48
CA LEU A 327 -4.80 10.99 -14.56
C LEU A 327 -4.77 11.81 -15.86
N ASP A 328 -5.82 12.59 -16.14
CA ASP A 328 -5.86 13.52 -17.27
C ASP A 328 -4.82 14.64 -17.14
N ARG A 329 -4.47 15.01 -15.90
CA ARG A 329 -3.43 16.01 -15.62
C ARG A 329 -2.04 15.39 -15.58
N ASP A 330 -1.92 14.23 -14.95
CA ASP A 330 -0.67 13.48 -14.83
C ASP A 330 -0.96 11.99 -15.02
N PRO A 331 -0.70 11.42 -16.21
CA PRO A 331 -1.03 10.03 -16.48
C PRO A 331 -0.17 9.01 -15.70
N GLY A 332 0.83 9.47 -14.93
CA GLY A 332 1.65 8.65 -14.05
C GLY A 332 1.17 8.60 -12.60
N GLU A 333 -0.02 9.15 -12.29
CA GLU A 333 -0.60 9.05 -10.95
C GLU A 333 -0.79 7.60 -10.50
N THR A 334 -0.39 7.26 -9.29
CA THR A 334 -0.46 5.89 -8.75
C THR A 334 -1.35 5.86 -7.52
N PHE A 335 -2.26 4.90 -7.49
CA PHE A 335 -3.21 4.70 -6.40
C PHE A 335 -3.02 3.31 -5.78
N LEU A 336 -2.98 3.27 -4.45
CA LEU A 336 -2.96 2.05 -3.66
C LEU A 336 -4.37 1.75 -3.16
N ILE A 337 -4.86 0.56 -3.49
CA ILE A 337 -6.13 0.00 -3.05
C ILE A 337 -5.84 -0.99 -1.92
N GLU A 338 -6.40 -0.73 -0.76
CA GLU A 338 -6.10 -1.45 0.48
C GLU A 338 -7.34 -2.21 0.94
N GLY A 339 -7.22 -3.53 1.13
CA GLY A 339 -8.31 -4.34 1.65
C GLY A 339 -8.16 -4.64 3.14
N HIS A 340 -9.29 -4.70 3.84
CA HIS A 340 -9.36 -5.03 5.27
C HIS A 340 -10.51 -6.00 5.58
N THR A 341 -10.33 -6.80 6.64
CA THR A 341 -11.37 -7.68 7.20
C THR A 341 -11.71 -7.27 8.64
N ASP A 342 -12.76 -7.87 9.19
CA ASP A 342 -12.95 -7.95 10.65
C ASP A 342 -12.01 -8.99 11.25
N ALA A 343 -12.09 -9.17 12.57
CA ALA A 343 -11.19 -10.03 13.33
C ALA A 343 -11.65 -11.50 13.42
N VAL A 344 -12.60 -11.90 12.57
CA VAL A 344 -13.14 -13.26 12.55
C VAL A 344 -12.36 -14.11 11.55
N GLY A 345 -11.97 -15.31 11.93
CA GLY A 345 -11.18 -16.22 11.09
C GLY A 345 -9.71 -16.25 11.47
N SER A 346 -8.87 -16.85 10.62
CA SER A 346 -7.42 -16.83 10.83
C SER A 346 -6.81 -15.59 10.17
N ASP A 347 -5.71 -15.09 10.74
CA ASP A 347 -4.92 -13.99 10.16
C ASP A 347 -4.59 -14.23 8.69
N GLU A 348 -4.21 -15.46 8.34
CA GLU A 348 -3.89 -15.85 6.96
C GLU A 348 -5.12 -15.79 6.04
N SER A 349 -6.26 -16.36 6.45
CA SER A 349 -7.49 -16.28 5.65
C SER A 349 -7.95 -14.82 5.47
N ASN A 350 -7.76 -14.01 6.50
CA ASN A 350 -8.08 -12.59 6.47
C ASN A 350 -7.16 -11.82 5.53
N LEU A 351 -5.86 -12.14 5.51
CA LEU A 351 -4.90 -11.55 4.57
C LEU A 351 -5.29 -11.86 3.12
N VAL A 352 -5.54 -13.13 2.80
CA VAL A 352 -5.93 -13.56 1.45
C VAL A 352 -7.24 -12.89 1.02
N LEU A 353 -8.29 -12.99 1.83
CA LEU A 353 -9.60 -12.41 1.52
C LEU A 353 -9.53 -10.90 1.34
N SER A 354 -8.75 -10.21 2.18
CA SER A 354 -8.57 -8.76 2.03
C SER A 354 -7.85 -8.38 0.74
N ASP A 355 -6.88 -9.21 0.31
CA ASP A 355 -6.13 -8.97 -0.92
C ASP A 355 -7.02 -9.17 -2.15
N GLU A 356 -7.84 -10.23 -2.15
CA GLU A 356 -8.87 -10.49 -3.15
C GLU A 356 -9.88 -9.34 -3.25
N ARG A 357 -10.34 -8.80 -2.11
CA ARG A 357 -11.26 -7.65 -2.09
C ARG A 357 -10.64 -6.38 -2.69
N ALA A 358 -9.36 -6.13 -2.39
CA ALA A 358 -8.64 -5.01 -2.99
C ALA A 358 -8.50 -5.21 -4.51
N ASP A 359 -8.23 -6.44 -4.94
CA ASP A 359 -8.12 -6.81 -6.34
C ASP A 359 -9.44 -6.63 -7.10
N SER A 360 -10.55 -7.11 -6.55
CA SER A 360 -11.89 -6.90 -7.11
C SER A 360 -12.23 -5.42 -7.29
N VAL A 361 -11.91 -4.56 -6.31
CA VAL A 361 -12.12 -3.11 -6.45
C VAL A 361 -11.24 -2.54 -7.57
N ALA A 362 -9.97 -2.94 -7.66
CA ALA A 362 -9.07 -2.47 -8.72
C ALA A 362 -9.54 -2.92 -10.12
N SER A 363 -10.06 -4.14 -10.24
CA SER A 363 -10.65 -4.66 -11.49
C SER A 363 -11.91 -3.89 -11.86
N VAL A 364 -12.81 -3.63 -10.92
CA VAL A 364 -14.00 -2.78 -11.15
C VAL A 364 -13.60 -1.37 -11.59
N LEU A 365 -12.62 -0.75 -10.94
CA LEU A 365 -12.09 0.56 -11.33
C LEU A 365 -11.51 0.55 -12.76
N SER A 366 -10.86 -0.56 -13.14
CA SER A 366 -10.22 -0.69 -14.44
C SER A 366 -11.20 -1.00 -15.58
N GLU A 367 -12.20 -1.83 -15.32
CA GLU A 367 -13.11 -2.38 -16.33
C GLU A 367 -14.35 -1.51 -16.53
N LEU A 368 -14.89 -0.92 -15.47
CA LEU A 368 -16.13 -0.13 -15.54
C LEU A 368 -15.89 1.38 -15.63
N PHE A 369 -14.72 1.85 -15.21
CA PHE A 369 -14.41 3.28 -15.14
C PHE A 369 -13.13 3.66 -15.90
N ASP A 370 -12.57 2.73 -16.67
CA ASP A 370 -11.42 2.94 -17.56
C ASP A 370 -10.15 3.46 -16.87
N ILE A 371 -10.02 3.26 -15.55
CA ILE A 371 -8.79 3.60 -14.85
C ILE A 371 -7.69 2.61 -15.32
N PRO A 372 -6.53 3.08 -15.81
CA PRO A 372 -5.54 2.15 -16.32
C PRO A 372 -4.98 1.26 -15.19
N ALA A 373 -4.99 -0.05 -15.41
CA ALA A 373 -4.60 -1.06 -14.43
C ALA A 373 -3.17 -0.86 -13.88
N GLU A 374 -2.27 -0.34 -14.71
CA GLU A 374 -0.88 -0.06 -14.39
C GLU A 374 -0.71 1.06 -13.34
N ASN A 375 -1.74 1.90 -13.15
CA ASN A 375 -1.82 2.96 -12.15
C ASN A 375 -2.44 2.47 -10.82
N LEU A 376 -2.94 1.24 -10.75
CA LEU A 376 -3.61 0.66 -9.58
C LEU A 376 -2.77 -0.45 -8.94
N VAL A 377 -2.34 -0.21 -7.70
CA VAL A 377 -1.63 -1.18 -6.86
C VAL A 377 -2.60 -1.71 -5.81
N THR A 378 -2.53 -3.01 -5.50
CA THR A 378 -3.39 -3.67 -4.50
C THR A 378 -2.57 -4.22 -3.34
N GLN A 379 -3.16 -4.23 -2.15
CA GLN A 379 -2.63 -4.91 -0.96
C GLN A 379 -3.74 -5.29 0.01
N GLY A 380 -3.79 -6.56 0.41
CA GLY A 380 -4.55 -7.02 1.56
C GLY A 380 -3.80 -6.86 2.90
N TYR A 381 -4.48 -6.35 3.93
CA TYR A 381 -3.93 -6.24 5.29
C TYR A 381 -4.66 -7.09 6.33
N GLY A 382 -5.70 -7.82 5.92
CA GLY A 382 -6.56 -8.59 6.80
C GLY A 382 -7.12 -7.74 7.92
N GLU A 383 -7.06 -8.28 9.13
CA GLU A 383 -7.55 -7.64 10.34
C GLU A 383 -6.52 -6.71 11.02
N ARG A 384 -5.34 -6.53 10.44
CA ARG A 384 -4.23 -5.80 11.11
C ARG A 384 -4.59 -4.36 11.46
N TYR A 385 -5.34 -3.70 10.57
CA TYR A 385 -5.66 -2.28 10.67
C TYR A 385 -7.17 -2.05 10.86
N LEU A 386 -7.74 -2.63 11.92
CA LEU A 386 -9.14 -2.41 12.28
C LEU A 386 -9.49 -0.91 12.38
N LYS A 387 -10.71 -0.56 12.00
CA LYS A 387 -11.32 0.76 12.20
C LYS A 387 -11.96 0.83 13.57
N VAL A 388 -12.67 -0.22 13.97
CA VAL A 388 -13.29 -0.41 15.29
C VAL A 388 -12.55 -1.53 16.01
N ASN A 389 -12.11 -1.29 17.24
CA ASN A 389 -11.27 -2.20 18.00
C ASN A 389 -12.10 -3.31 18.67
N THR A 390 -12.50 -4.31 17.88
CA THR A 390 -13.27 -5.48 18.34
C THR A 390 -12.66 -6.77 17.79
N GLU A 391 -12.72 -7.84 18.57
CA GLU A 391 -12.35 -9.20 18.16
C GLU A 391 -13.48 -9.91 17.42
N GLY A 392 -14.69 -9.32 17.41
CA GLY A 392 -15.87 -9.87 16.73
C GLY A 392 -16.02 -9.43 15.27
N ALA A 393 -17.09 -9.91 14.65
CA ALA A 393 -17.52 -9.46 13.34
C ALA A 393 -17.93 -7.98 13.40
N GLU A 394 -17.41 -7.18 12.48
CA GLU A 394 -17.68 -5.74 12.45
C GLU A 394 -17.67 -5.24 11.01
N ARG A 395 -18.82 -4.72 10.56
CA ARG A 395 -19.01 -4.27 9.18
C ARG A 395 -18.10 -3.10 8.83
N ALA A 396 -17.86 -2.17 9.76
CA ALA A 396 -16.96 -1.04 9.56
C ALA A 396 -15.49 -1.47 9.34
N ASN A 397 -15.12 -2.68 9.80
CA ASN A 397 -13.79 -3.23 9.58
C ASN A 397 -13.64 -3.87 8.20
N ARG A 398 -14.71 -4.45 7.64
CA ARG A 398 -14.76 -5.02 6.29
C ARG A 398 -14.86 -3.90 5.24
N ARG A 399 -13.74 -3.25 4.95
CA ARG A 399 -13.66 -2.08 4.07
C ARG A 399 -12.53 -2.19 3.06
N VAL A 400 -12.66 -1.43 1.98
CA VAL A 400 -11.55 -1.12 1.06
C VAL A 400 -11.25 0.36 1.15
N THR A 401 -9.98 0.74 1.02
CA THR A 401 -9.57 2.15 1.02
C THR A 401 -8.67 2.47 -0.16
N ILE A 402 -8.60 3.75 -0.53
CA ILE A 402 -7.75 4.26 -1.62
C ILE A 402 -6.81 5.32 -1.09
N ARG A 403 -5.53 5.22 -1.45
CA ARG A 403 -4.51 6.26 -1.22
C ARG A 403 -3.86 6.66 -2.53
N ARG A 404 -3.71 7.96 -2.80
CA ARG A 404 -2.81 8.44 -3.87
C ARG A 404 -1.38 8.38 -3.34
N ILE A 405 -0.56 7.49 -3.91
CA ILE A 405 0.81 7.22 -3.43
C ILE A 405 1.91 7.78 -4.33
N THR A 406 1.56 8.40 -5.46
CA THR A 406 2.50 9.09 -6.38
C THR A 406 3.63 9.87 -5.68
N PRO A 407 3.36 10.76 -4.70
CA PRO A 407 4.43 11.52 -4.05
C PRO A 407 5.40 10.66 -3.23
N LEU A 408 5.07 9.40 -2.96
CA LEU A 408 5.92 8.44 -2.27
C LEU A 408 6.75 7.59 -3.23
N VAL A 409 6.25 7.30 -4.43
CA VAL A 409 6.81 6.27 -5.35
C VAL A 409 7.37 6.82 -6.66
N ARG A 410 7.19 8.12 -6.93
CA ARG A 410 7.72 8.77 -8.12
C ARG A 410 8.39 10.10 -7.76
N PRO A 411 9.62 10.37 -8.24
CA PRO A 411 10.25 11.66 -8.04
C PRO A 411 9.42 12.80 -8.66
N ALA A 412 9.18 13.89 -7.92
CA ALA A 412 8.33 14.99 -8.35
C ALA A 412 8.84 15.70 -9.63
N ASN A 413 10.15 15.66 -9.88
CA ASN A 413 10.78 16.23 -11.08
C ASN A 413 10.58 15.39 -12.35
N VAL A 414 9.99 14.19 -12.25
CA VAL A 414 9.68 13.33 -13.39
C VAL A 414 8.30 13.67 -13.98
N SER A 415 7.41 14.27 -13.19
CA SER A 415 6.09 14.75 -13.64
C SER A 415 6.13 16.00 -14.53
N GLU A 416 7.29 16.67 -14.68
CA GLU A 416 7.42 17.97 -15.35
C GLU A 416 7.88 17.88 -16.83
N ASN A 417 8.13 16.68 -17.39
CA ASN A 417 8.68 16.51 -18.75
C ASN A 417 7.67 16.02 -19.80
#